data_AF-A0A7C1HAQ3-F1
#
_entry.id   AF-A0A7C1HAQ3-F1
#
_cell.length_a   1.000
_cell.length_b   1.000
_cell.length_c   1.000
_cell.angle_alpha   90.00
_cell.angle_beta   90.00
_cell.angle_gamma   90.00
#
_symmetry.space_group_name_H-M   'P 1'
#
loop_
_entity.id
_entity.type
_entity.pdbx_description
1 polymer ?
#
loop_
_entity_poly.entity_id
_entity_poly.type
_entity_poly.pdbx_seq_one_letter_code
_entity_poly.pdbx_strand_id
1 'polypeptide(L)'
;MEDAGVEARGRFLIDPDGIIQGFEVLTPPVGRNVGETLRQMQAFQHVRNSKGTEATPSGWKPGKPTLKPGPDLVGKVWEVWKTSMAFD
;
A
#
# COMPACT_ATOMS: atom_id res chain seq x y z
N MET A 1 24.26 12.47 1.61
CA MET A 1 23.83 11.59 0.50
C MET A 1 24.61 11.93 -0.77
N GLU A 2 24.66 13.20 -1.18
CA GLU A 2 25.48 13.65 -2.33
C GLU A 2 26.99 13.36 -2.15
N ASP A 3 27.53 13.57 -0.95
CA ASP A 3 28.98 13.46 -0.69
C ASP A 3 29.54 12.02 -0.67
N ALA A 4 28.67 11.01 -0.68
CA ALA A 4 29.09 9.60 -0.62
C ALA A 4 29.17 8.93 -2.01
N GLY A 5 28.65 9.56 -3.07
CA GLY A 5 28.51 8.91 -4.39
C GLY A 5 27.56 7.71 -4.39
N VAL A 6 26.68 7.64 -3.38
CA VAL A 6 25.83 6.50 -3.10
C VAL A 6 24.39 6.84 -3.52
N GLU A 7 23.96 6.28 -4.65
CA GLU A 7 22.61 6.48 -5.21
C GLU A 7 21.54 5.78 -4.36
N ALA A 8 20.46 6.49 -4.02
CA ALA A 8 19.33 5.91 -3.31
C ALA A 8 18.50 5.02 -4.25
N ARG A 9 18.01 3.88 -3.77
CA ARG A 9 17.20 2.96 -4.58
C ARG A 9 15.72 3.34 -4.48
N GLY A 10 15.30 4.27 -5.33
CA GLY A 10 13.91 4.67 -5.46
C GLY A 10 13.04 3.69 -6.25
N ARG A 11 11.77 3.57 -5.87
CA ARG A 11 10.70 2.96 -6.68
C ARG A 11 9.44 3.80 -6.53
N PHE A 12 8.71 3.98 -7.63
CA PHE A 12 7.44 4.69 -7.68
C PHE A 12 6.37 3.77 -8.27
N LEU A 13 5.18 3.78 -7.68
CA LEU A 13 3.96 3.24 -8.26
C LEU A 13 3.18 4.42 -8.84
N ILE A 14 3.00 4.39 -10.16
CA ILE A 14 2.33 5.45 -10.93
C ILE A 14 1.08 4.83 -11.54
N ASP A 15 -0.06 5.47 -11.35
CA ASP A 15 -1.33 4.99 -11.90
C ASP A 15 -1.51 5.39 -13.38
N PRO A 16 -2.56 4.91 -14.07
CA PRO A 16 -2.82 5.26 -15.47
C PRO A 16 -3.05 6.76 -15.74
N ASP A 17 -3.37 7.55 -14.72
CA ASP A 17 -3.57 8.99 -14.83
C ASP A 17 -2.25 9.76 -14.62
N GLY A 18 -1.14 9.04 -14.45
CA GLY A 18 0.19 9.60 -14.24
C GLY A 18 0.45 10.05 -12.79
N ILE A 19 -0.41 9.69 -11.84
CA ILE A 19 -0.32 10.12 -10.44
C ILE A 19 0.50 9.11 -9.65
N ILE A 20 1.45 9.61 -8.84
CA ILE A 20 2.22 8.77 -7.90
C ILE A 20 1.31 8.35 -6.76
N GLN A 21 1.04 7.05 -6.66
CA GLN A 21 0.20 6.45 -5.61
C GLN A 21 1.01 5.99 -4.40
N GLY A 22 2.26 5.58 -4.63
CA GLY A 22 3.16 5.16 -3.57
C GLY A 22 4.61 5.20 -4.03
N PHE A 23 5.53 5.38 -3.10
CA PHE A 23 6.95 5.34 -3.38
C PHE A 23 7.72 4.71 -2.21
N GLU A 24 8.89 4.19 -2.53
CA GLU A 24 9.81 3.58 -1.57
C GLU A 24 11.22 4.06 -1.92
N VAL A 25 11.96 4.53 -0.92
CA VAL A 25 13.35 4.96 -1.06
C VAL A 25 14.18 4.19 -0.04
N LEU A 26 15.09 3.36 -0.52
CA LEU A 26 16.00 2.60 0.32
C LEU A 26 17.43 3.09 0.16
N THR A 27 18.18 3.10 1.26
CA THR A 27 19.64 3.21 1.20
C THR A 27 20.21 1.91 0.62
N PRO A 28 21.38 1.94 -0.05
CA PRO A 28 21.87 0.79 -0.81
C PRO A 28 22.14 -0.52 -0.07
N PRO A 29 22.45 -0.58 1.25
CA PRO A 29 22.68 -1.87 1.89
C PRO A 29 21.41 -2.73 1.97
N VAL A 30 20.22 -2.18 1.70
CA VAL A 30 18.94 -2.90 1.79
C VAL A 30 18.26 -2.98 0.43
N GLY A 31 17.87 -4.21 0.06
CA GLY A 31 17.10 -4.49 -1.16
C GLY A 31 15.59 -4.26 -0.98
N ARG A 32 14.89 -4.06 -2.10
CA ARG A 32 13.42 -3.93 -2.15
C ARG A 32 12.74 -5.30 -2.01
N ASN A 33 11.50 -5.30 -1.53
CA ASN A 33 10.65 -6.49 -1.50
C ASN A 33 9.69 -6.51 -2.72
N VAL A 34 9.90 -7.47 -3.63
CA VAL A 34 9.05 -7.64 -4.82
C VAL A 34 7.63 -8.07 -4.45
N GLY A 35 7.48 -8.93 -3.43
CA GLY A 35 6.17 -9.35 -2.94
C GLY A 35 5.34 -8.17 -2.42
N GLU A 36 5.97 -7.26 -1.68
CA GLU A 36 5.30 -6.04 -1.22
C GLU A 36 4.95 -5.10 -2.37
N THR A 37 5.83 -4.99 -3.38
CA THR A 37 5.56 -4.22 -4.58
C THR A 37 4.30 -4.72 -5.31
N LEU A 38 4.19 -6.03 -5.50
CA LEU A 38 3.02 -6.66 -6.13
C LEU A 38 1.76 -6.49 -5.28
N ARG A 39 1.87 -6.66 -3.96
CA ARG A 39 0.75 -6.47 -3.03
C ARG A 39 0.19 -5.05 -3.10
N GLN A 40 1.06 -4.05 -3.04
CA GLN A 40 0.68 -2.63 -3.16
C GLN A 40 0.02 -2.35 -4.51
N MET A 41 0.58 -2.86 -5.61
CA MET A 41 -0.02 -2.71 -6.94
C MET A 41 -1.44 -3.27 -6.99
N GLN A 42 -1.66 -4.48 -6.48
CA GLN A 42 -2.99 -5.10 -6.42
C GLN A 42 -3.95 -4.32 -5.52
N ALA A 43 -3.46 -3.77 -4.40
CA ALA A 43 -4.26 -2.96 -3.49
C ALA A 43 -4.74 -1.67 -4.17
N PHE A 44 -3.85 -0.94 -4.84
CA PHE A 44 -4.22 0.27 -5.59
C PHE A 44 -5.16 -0.04 -6.75
N GLN A 45 -4.98 -1.16 -7.46
CA GLN A 45 -5.92 -1.61 -8.48
C GLN A 45 -7.31 -1.89 -7.88
N HIS A 46 -7.39 -2.54 -6.71
CA HIS A 46 -8.65 -2.79 -6.03
C HIS A 46 -9.38 -1.50 -5.67
N VAL A 47 -8.68 -0.55 -5.04
CA VAL A 47 -9.23 0.76 -4.67
C VAL A 47 -9.68 1.56 -5.91
N ARG A 48 -8.91 1.51 -7.00
CA ARG A 48 -9.28 2.15 -8.27
C ARG A 48 -10.54 1.51 -8.86
N ASN A 49 -10.61 0.19 -8.88
CA ASN A 49 -11.75 -0.55 -9.43
C ASN A 49 -13.03 -0.33 -8.60
N SER A 50 -12.89 -0.16 -7.28
CA SER A 50 -13.99 0.23 -6.39
C SER A 50 -14.35 1.71 -6.47
N LYS A 51 -13.67 2.50 -7.31
CA LYS A 51 -13.82 3.97 -7.43
C LYS A 51 -13.64 4.68 -6.08
N GLY A 52 -12.75 4.16 -5.22
CA GLY A 52 -12.48 4.70 -3.90
C GLY A 52 -13.55 4.40 -2.84
N THR A 53 -14.57 3.58 -3.16
CA THR A 53 -15.59 3.17 -2.17
C THR A 53 -15.09 2.11 -1.20
N GLU A 54 -13.96 1.49 -1.50
CA GLU A 54 -13.28 0.54 -0.62
C GLU A 54 -11.83 0.96 -0.37
N ALA A 55 -11.33 0.63 0.82
CA ALA A 55 -9.94 0.79 1.23
C ALA A 55 -9.35 -0.55 1.65
N THR A 56 -8.07 -0.77 1.37
CA THR A 56 -7.34 -1.98 1.73
C THR A 56 -6.59 -1.76 3.05
N PRO A 57 -6.94 -2.46 4.15
CA PRO A 57 -6.27 -2.28 5.43
C PRO A 57 -4.82 -2.83 5.43
N SER A 58 -4.10 -2.63 6.55
CA SER A 58 -2.73 -3.16 6.69
C SER A 58 -2.71 -4.67 6.49
N GLY A 59 -1.67 -5.16 5.78
CA GLY A 59 -1.50 -6.57 5.44
C GLY A 59 -2.41 -7.09 4.31
N TRP A 60 -3.32 -6.27 3.77
CA TRP A 60 -4.30 -6.74 2.79
C TRP A 60 -3.64 -7.38 1.56
N LYS A 61 -4.22 -8.51 1.14
CA LYS A 61 -3.93 -9.25 -0.10
C LYS A 61 -5.25 -9.57 -0.83
N PRO A 62 -5.20 -9.90 -2.14
CA PRO A 62 -6.40 -10.30 -2.87
C PRO A 62 -7.21 -11.39 -2.15
N GLY A 63 -8.52 -11.18 -2.08
CA GLY A 63 -9.45 -12.08 -1.37
C GLY A 63 -9.63 -11.80 0.13
N LYS A 64 -8.82 -10.92 0.74
CA LYS A 64 -9.01 -10.51 2.13
C LYS A 64 -10.06 -9.40 2.26
N PRO A 65 -10.71 -9.27 3.43
CA PRO A 65 -11.70 -8.21 3.68
C PRO A 65 -11.13 -6.81 3.47
N THR A 66 -11.94 -5.95 2.86
CA THR A 66 -11.67 -4.52 2.70
C THR A 66 -12.46 -3.70 3.73
N LEU A 67 -12.13 -2.43 3.82
CA LEU A 67 -12.88 -1.44 4.59
C LEU A 67 -13.76 -0.64 3.63
N LYS A 68 -14.96 -0.26 4.07
CA LYS A 68 -15.83 0.69 3.37
C LYS A 68 -15.80 2.03 4.10
N PRO A 69 -15.02 3.02 3.64
CA PRO A 69 -14.94 4.31 4.31
C PRO A 69 -16.32 4.98 4.38
N GLY A 70 -16.67 5.50 5.56
CA GLY A 70 -17.94 6.18 5.79
C GLY A 70 -18.10 6.58 7.26
N PRO A 71 -19.12 7.39 7.60
CA PRO A 71 -19.37 7.87 8.96
C PRO A 71 -19.46 6.74 9.98
N ASP A 72 -20.07 5.62 9.59
CA ASP A 72 -20.28 4.46 10.47
C ASP A 72 -18.97 3.77 10.87
N LEU A 73 -17.88 3.96 10.12
CA LEU A 73 -16.59 3.33 10.41
C LEU A 73 -15.68 4.21 11.29
N VAL A 74 -16.03 5.48 11.50
CA VAL A 74 -15.24 6.43 12.30
C VAL A 74 -15.14 5.93 13.74
N GLY A 75 -13.90 5.70 14.21
CA GLY A 75 -13.64 5.13 15.54
C GLY A 75 -13.97 3.63 15.68
N LYS A 76 -14.47 2.99 14.62
CA LYS A 76 -14.95 1.60 14.62
C LYS A 76 -14.23 0.67 13.65
N VAL A 77 -13.13 1.11 13.03
CA VAL A 77 -12.30 0.26 12.14
C VAL A 77 -11.93 -1.07 12.81
N TRP A 78 -11.68 -1.06 14.13
CA TRP A 78 -11.33 -2.24 14.92
C TRP A 78 -12.44 -3.30 14.94
N GLU A 79 -13.69 -2.97 14.62
CA GLU A 79 -14.79 -3.94 14.52
C GLU A 79 -14.66 -4.81 13.27
N VAL A 80 -14.11 -4.26 12.18
CA VAL A 80 -13.97 -4.92 10.87
C VAL A 80 -12.57 -5.49 10.64
N TRP A 81 -11.54 -4.82 11.17
CA TRP A 81 -10.15 -5.22 11.01
C TRP A 81 -9.44 -5.34 12.35
N LYS A 82 -8.71 -6.44 12.55
CA LYS A 82 -7.90 -6.70 13.75
C LYS A 82 -6.42 -6.71 13.38
N THR A 83 -5.54 -6.34 14.32
CA THR A 83 -4.08 -6.34 14.10
C THR A 83 -3.52 -7.72 13.76
N SER A 84 -4.14 -8.79 14.27
CA SER A 84 -3.81 -10.17 13.89
C SER A 84 -4.05 -10.47 12.40
N MET A 85 -4.88 -9.69 11.71
CA MET A 85 -5.13 -9.83 10.27
C MET A 85 -4.10 -9.08 9.41
N ALA A 86 -3.24 -8.26 10.02
CA ALA A 86 -2.16 -7.54 9.32
C ALA A 86 -1.07 -8.49 8.81
N PHE A 87 -1.01 -9.66 9.41
CA PHE A 87 -0.03 -10.69 9.15
C PHE A 87 -0.83 -11.87 8.60
N ASP A 88 -0.40 -12.40 7.46
CA ASP A 88 -0.83 -13.73 7.04
C ASP A 88 -0.03 -14.79 7.79
#